data_AF-A0A1W4WQA0-F1
#
_entry.id   AF-A0A1W4WQA0-F1
#
_cell.length_a   1.000
_cell.length_b   1.000
_cell.length_c   1.000
_cell.angle_alpha   90.00
_cell.angle_beta   90.00
_cell.angle_gamma   90.00
#
_symmetry.space_group_name_H-M   'P 1'
#
loop_
_entity.id
_entity.type
_entity.pdbx_description
1 polymer ?
#
loop_
_entity_poly.entity_id
_entity_poly.type
_entity_poly.pdbx_seq_one_letter_code
_entity_poly.pdbx_strand_id
1 'polypeptide(L)'
;MSSQKVLQSNVQLKKTSAQEISKEEETQSEESDLEETPKVPHNQIWQEILKESEENRNEIDSFRQTKITECPIPDNPATTILKYQIYPFLKYILLETMTKAKEKGLCLRCTFNPIDYIAEMYWNLNPKYPERKDNWMYIFDMPWVEDWLEEHPRPIFPFSYVWSYEYAAIKIQAYMKGYWVRREPEVQEMRKFWRDLKAEQEQNNYENDEVEVSHVVIS
;
A
#
# COMPACT_ATOMS: atom_id res chain seq x y z
N MET A 1 24.15 -26.62 -25.18
CA MET A 1 24.52 -27.22 -23.88
C MET A 1 24.78 -26.10 -22.89
N SER A 2 23.88 -25.89 -21.93
CA SER A 2 24.16 -25.56 -20.52
C SER A 2 22.86 -25.04 -19.91
N SER A 3 22.20 -25.93 -19.16
CA SER A 3 20.89 -25.71 -18.58
C SER A 3 20.96 -24.81 -17.35
N GLN A 4 20.12 -23.77 -17.32
CA GLN A 4 19.73 -23.07 -16.10
C GLN A 4 18.91 -24.03 -15.22
N LYS A 5 19.39 -24.36 -14.02
CA LYS A 5 18.60 -25.03 -12.97
C LYS A 5 17.99 -23.96 -12.08
N VAL A 6 16.68 -23.75 -12.23
CA VAL A 6 15.84 -23.03 -11.26
C VAL A 6 15.51 -24.00 -10.13
N LEU A 7 15.95 -23.69 -8.91
CA LEU A 7 15.54 -24.40 -7.69
C LEU A 7 14.13 -23.93 -7.31
N GLN A 8 13.11 -24.71 -7.66
CA GLN A 8 11.77 -24.59 -7.09
C GLN A 8 11.72 -25.36 -5.76
N SER A 9 11.56 -24.64 -4.65
CA SER A 9 11.27 -25.23 -3.35
C SER A 9 9.78 -25.58 -3.25
N ASN A 10 9.46 -26.87 -3.36
CA ASN A 10 8.13 -27.41 -3.11
C ASN A 10 7.86 -27.50 -1.60
N VAL A 11 7.23 -26.49 -1.01
CA VAL A 11 6.60 -26.61 0.30
C VAL A 11 5.18 -27.13 0.06
N GLN A 12 5.03 -28.46 0.16
CA GLN A 12 3.73 -29.11 0.11
C GLN A 12 3.01 -28.85 1.43
N LEU A 13 2.11 -27.87 1.44
CA LEU A 13 1.12 -27.69 2.49
C LEU A 13 0.15 -28.88 2.44
N LYS A 14 0.22 -29.79 3.42
CA LYS A 14 -0.80 -30.83 3.61
C LYS A 14 -2.14 -30.15 3.91
N LYS A 15 -3.00 -30.05 2.90
CA LYS A 15 -4.44 -29.82 3.07
C LYS A 15 -5.08 -31.15 3.40
N THR A 16 -5.26 -31.46 4.67
CA THR A 16 -6.14 -32.56 5.07
C THR A 16 -7.58 -32.08 4.87
N SER A 17 -8.22 -32.59 3.83
CA SER A 17 -9.62 -32.29 3.50
C SER A 17 -10.55 -33.13 4.37
N ALA A 18 -11.68 -32.54 4.76
CA ALA A 18 -12.69 -33.09 5.68
C ALA A 18 -13.52 -34.27 5.11
N GLN A 19 -12.91 -35.14 4.29
CA GLN A 19 -13.60 -36.25 3.62
C GLN A 19 -13.00 -37.64 3.91
N GLU A 20 -11.95 -37.74 4.73
CA GLU A 20 -11.41 -39.03 5.20
C GLU A 20 -12.05 -39.53 6.51
N ILE A 21 -12.94 -38.75 7.13
CA ILE A 21 -13.55 -39.09 8.44
C ILE A 21 -14.81 -39.97 8.31
N SER A 22 -15.35 -40.19 7.12
CA SER A 22 -16.69 -40.80 6.95
C SER A 22 -16.70 -42.20 6.32
N LYS A 23 -15.64 -43.01 6.47
CA LYS A 23 -15.58 -44.36 5.86
C LYS A 23 -15.06 -45.50 6.73
N GLU A 24 -14.81 -45.29 8.02
CA GLU A 24 -14.40 -46.38 8.94
C GLU A 24 -15.45 -46.71 10.01
N GLU A 25 -16.70 -46.26 9.83
CA GLU A 25 -17.85 -46.81 10.56
C GLU A 25 -18.55 -47.84 9.67
N GLU A 26 -18.16 -49.11 9.80
CA GLU A 26 -19.08 -50.25 9.93
C GLU A 26 -18.32 -51.58 9.97
N THR A 27 -18.74 -52.45 10.88
CA THR A 27 -18.39 -53.87 11.07
C THR A 27 -17.04 -54.22 11.73
N GLN A 28 -17.01 -54.36 13.06
CA GLN A 28 -17.24 -55.65 13.72
C GLN A 28 -17.32 -55.49 15.24
N SER A 29 -18.34 -56.12 15.80
CA SER A 29 -18.63 -56.27 17.21
C SER A 29 -17.58 -57.17 17.89
N GLU A 30 -16.74 -56.60 18.76
CA GLU A 30 -16.11 -57.36 19.84
C GLU A 30 -16.15 -56.54 21.14
N GLU A 31 -16.60 -57.24 22.16
CA GLU A 31 -16.89 -56.80 23.52
C GLU A 31 -15.57 -56.68 24.29
N SER A 32 -15.17 -55.47 24.69
CA SER A 32 -14.17 -55.27 25.75
C SER A 32 -14.25 -53.88 26.38
N ASP A 33 -14.64 -53.88 27.65
CA ASP A 33 -14.21 -52.98 28.72
C ASP A 33 -14.48 -51.48 28.60
N LEU A 34 -15.46 -51.04 29.39
CA LEU A 34 -15.66 -49.66 29.83
C LEU A 34 -14.44 -49.19 30.65
N GLU A 35 -13.40 -48.69 29.98
CA GLU A 35 -12.40 -47.84 30.63
C GLU A 35 -12.94 -46.41 30.69
N GLU A 36 -13.42 -46.00 31.88
CA GLU A 36 -13.61 -44.60 32.20
C GLU A 36 -12.28 -43.86 32.00
N THR A 37 -12.21 -42.97 31.01
CA THR A 37 -11.06 -42.07 30.88
C THR A 37 -10.87 -41.34 32.20
N PRO A 38 -9.70 -41.46 32.87
CA PRO A 38 -9.51 -40.80 34.15
C PRO A 38 -9.65 -39.28 33.94
N LYS A 39 -10.54 -38.64 34.68
CA LYS A 39 -10.71 -37.18 34.67
C LYS A 39 -9.41 -36.53 35.10
N VAL A 40 -8.57 -36.19 34.13
CA VAL A 40 -7.31 -35.48 34.34
C VAL A 40 -7.64 -34.20 35.10
N PRO A 41 -7.07 -33.98 36.31
CA PRO A 41 -7.39 -32.82 37.09
C PRO A 41 -7.05 -31.57 36.29
N HIS A 42 -7.97 -30.61 36.23
CA HIS A 42 -7.85 -29.38 35.44
C HIS A 42 -6.49 -28.68 35.59
N ASN A 43 -5.87 -28.75 36.77
CA ASN A 43 -4.53 -28.22 37.03
C ASN A 43 -3.44 -28.88 36.14
N GLN A 44 -3.55 -30.18 35.90
CA GLN A 44 -2.58 -30.95 35.11
C GLN A 44 -2.62 -30.59 33.62
N ILE A 45 -3.82 -30.28 33.10
CA ILE A 45 -4.00 -29.75 31.73
C ILE A 45 -3.33 -28.38 31.59
N TRP A 46 -3.44 -27.50 32.60
CA TRP A 46 -2.74 -26.21 32.56
C TRP A 46 -1.23 -26.35 32.64
N GLN A 47 -0.71 -27.30 33.41
CA GLN A 47 0.72 -27.59 33.45
C GLN A 47 1.22 -28.10 32.09
N GLU A 48 0.45 -28.94 31.40
CA GLU A 48 0.75 -29.42 30.06
C GLU A 48 0.76 -28.28 29.03
N ILE A 49 -0.25 -27.39 29.05
CA ILE A 49 -0.30 -26.22 28.15
C ILE A 49 0.87 -25.26 28.40
N LEU A 50 1.23 -25.02 29.66
CA LEU A 50 2.37 -24.17 30.00
C LEU A 50 3.68 -24.78 29.51
N LYS A 51 3.84 -26.09 29.68
CA LYS A 51 5.01 -26.85 29.20
C LYS A 51 5.09 -26.84 27.68
N GLU A 52 3.99 -27.11 26.98
CA GLU A 52 3.91 -27.03 25.52
C GLU A 52 4.23 -25.62 25.01
N SER A 53 3.74 -24.57 25.68
CA SER A 53 4.04 -23.18 25.34
C SER A 53 5.52 -22.83 25.55
N GLU A 54 6.14 -23.32 26.62
CA GLU A 54 7.57 -23.17 26.86
C GLU A 54 8.42 -23.90 25.82
N GLU A 55 8.05 -25.13 25.48
CA GLU A 55 8.70 -25.91 24.43
C GLU A 55 8.60 -25.20 23.07
N ASN A 56 7.42 -24.72 22.70
CA ASN A 56 7.21 -23.95 21.47
C ASN A 56 8.02 -22.64 21.46
N ARG A 57 8.10 -21.92 22.58
CA ARG A 57 8.94 -20.71 22.69
C ARG A 57 10.42 -21.06 22.55
N ASN A 58 10.87 -22.13 23.19
CA ASN A 58 12.26 -22.60 23.12
C ASN A 58 12.60 -23.11 21.71
N GLU A 59 11.66 -23.74 21.00
CA GLU A 59 11.81 -24.12 19.59
C GLU A 59 11.95 -22.89 18.71
N ILE A 60 11.12 -21.86 18.91
CA ILE A 60 11.22 -20.60 18.18
C ILE A 60 12.55 -19.90 18.49
N ASP A 61 12.99 -19.88 19.75
CA ASP A 61 14.23 -19.21 20.15
C ASP A 61 15.48 -19.99 19.71
N SER A 62 15.44 -21.32 19.70
CA SER A 62 16.48 -22.16 19.09
C SER A 62 16.51 -22.04 17.56
N PHE A 63 15.36 -21.91 16.90
CA PHE A 63 15.28 -21.59 15.47
C PHE A 63 15.85 -20.19 15.16
N ARG A 64 15.59 -19.20 16.02
CA ARG A 64 16.19 -17.88 15.91
C ARG A 64 17.70 -17.94 16.12
N GLN A 65 18.17 -18.67 17.12
CA GLN A 65 19.59 -18.85 17.41
C GLN A 65 20.33 -19.59 16.28
N THR A 66 19.72 -20.60 15.67
CA THR A 66 20.28 -21.30 14.49
C THR A 66 20.31 -20.45 13.23
N LYS A 67 19.43 -19.44 13.11
CA LYS A 67 19.54 -18.39 12.08
C LYS A 67 20.50 -17.25 12.45
N ILE A 68 20.74 -17.03 13.74
CA ILE A 68 21.73 -16.06 14.25
C ILE A 68 23.14 -16.63 14.16
N THR A 69 23.33 -17.97 14.12
CA THR A 69 24.62 -18.57 13.73
C THR A 69 25.00 -18.03 12.36
N GLU A 70 26.01 -17.17 12.39
CA GLU A 70 26.46 -16.36 11.29
C GLU A 70 26.67 -17.24 10.06
N CYS A 71 25.82 -17.09 9.05
CA CYS A 71 26.28 -17.38 7.69
C CYS A 71 27.58 -16.58 7.53
N PRO A 72 28.73 -17.21 7.27
CA PRO A 72 29.93 -16.46 6.95
C PRO A 72 29.56 -15.65 5.73
N ILE A 73 29.35 -14.35 5.92
CA ILE A 73 29.09 -13.46 4.81
C ILE A 73 30.39 -13.57 4.01
N PRO A 74 30.37 -14.11 2.77
CA PRO A 74 31.59 -14.15 1.99
C PRO A 74 32.13 -12.72 1.97
N ASP A 75 33.40 -12.56 2.33
CA ASP A 75 34.09 -11.27 2.36
C ASP A 75 34.12 -10.70 0.95
N ASN A 76 33.03 -10.03 0.61
CA ASN A 76 32.82 -9.37 -0.65
C ASN A 76 33.05 -7.88 -0.38
N PRO A 77 33.94 -7.21 -1.12
CA PRO A 77 34.15 -5.78 -0.95
C PRO A 77 32.85 -4.97 -1.00
N ALA A 78 31.84 -5.42 -1.75
CA ALA A 78 30.52 -4.80 -1.80
C ALA A 78 29.76 -4.87 -0.47
N THR A 79 29.81 -5.99 0.26
CA THR A 79 29.11 -6.14 1.55
C THR A 79 29.78 -5.31 2.64
N THR A 80 31.11 -5.18 2.59
CA THR A 80 31.89 -4.29 3.45
C THR A 80 31.48 -2.83 3.22
N ILE A 81 31.44 -2.36 1.97
CA ILE A 81 31.03 -0.99 1.63
C ILE A 81 29.61 -0.71 2.12
N LEU A 82 28.67 -1.61 1.86
CA LEU A 82 27.28 -1.47 2.31
C LEU A 82 27.20 -1.35 3.84
N LYS A 83 27.90 -2.22 4.58
CA LYS A 83 27.86 -2.28 6.03
C LYS A 83 28.46 -1.04 6.70
N TYR A 84 29.56 -0.51 6.16
CA TYR A 84 30.31 0.57 6.82
C TYR A 84 29.99 1.97 6.27
N GLN A 85 29.69 2.10 4.97
CA GLN A 85 29.43 3.42 4.37
C GLN A 85 27.94 3.73 4.26
N ILE A 86 27.12 2.77 3.78
CA ILE A 86 25.71 3.06 3.43
C ILE A 86 24.78 2.81 4.62
N TYR A 87 24.98 1.71 5.35
CA TYR A 87 24.06 1.28 6.42
C TYR A 87 23.95 2.29 7.58
N PRO A 88 25.02 2.91 8.10
CA PRO A 88 24.89 3.88 9.19
C PRO A 88 24.04 5.10 8.78
N PHE A 89 24.23 5.59 7.55
CA PHE A 89 23.42 6.67 6.99
C PHE A 89 21.97 6.26 6.77
N LEU A 90 21.74 5.10 6.17
CA LEU A 90 20.40 4.57 5.96
C LEU A 90 19.65 4.41 7.29
N LYS A 91 20.31 3.85 8.31
CA LYS A 91 19.73 3.66 9.64
C LYS A 91 19.31 4.98 10.26
N TYR A 92 20.15 6.02 10.17
CA TYR A 92 19.82 7.35 10.67
C TYR A 92 18.61 7.94 9.95
N ILE A 93 18.62 7.94 8.61
CA ILE A 93 17.53 8.47 7.80
C ILE A 93 16.23 7.73 8.11
N LEU A 94 16.25 6.40 8.16
CA LEU A 94 15.07 5.60 8.51
C LEU A 94 14.52 5.98 9.88
N LEU A 95 15.38 6.11 10.90
CA LEU A 95 14.93 6.52 12.23
C LEU A 95 14.24 7.89 12.22
N GLU A 96 14.80 8.85 11.48
CA GLU A 96 14.24 10.18 11.35
C GLU A 96 12.91 10.15 10.57
N THR A 97 12.82 9.35 9.51
CA THR A 97 11.58 9.16 8.74
C THR A 97 10.46 8.58 9.60
N MET A 98 10.79 7.63 10.49
CA MET A 98 9.82 7.03 11.41
C MET A 98 9.39 8.02 12.49
N THR A 99 10.31 8.86 12.97
CA THR A 99 9.98 9.93 13.93
C THR A 99 9.03 10.94 13.31
N LYS A 100 9.34 11.44 12.10
CA LYS A 100 8.45 12.36 11.37
C LYS A 100 7.12 11.71 10.99
N ALA A 101 7.13 10.44 10.62
CA ALA A 101 5.91 9.68 10.37
C ALA A 101 5.02 9.60 11.62
N LYS A 102 5.62 9.38 12.80
CA LYS A 102 4.91 9.37 14.08
C LYS A 102 4.33 10.76 14.41
N GLU A 103 5.09 11.82 14.22
CA GLU A 103 4.65 13.22 14.44
C GLU A 103 3.49 13.60 13.52
N LYS A 104 3.56 13.24 12.24
CA LYS A 104 2.50 13.48 11.25
C LYS A 104 1.30 12.54 11.43
N GLY A 105 1.35 11.65 12.42
CA GLY A 105 0.30 10.69 12.74
C GLY A 105 0.09 9.72 11.60
N LEU A 106 0.98 8.71 11.47
CA LEU A 106 0.92 7.62 10.49
C LEU A 106 -0.34 6.76 10.65
N CYS A 107 -1.52 7.34 10.45
CA CYS A 107 -2.74 6.63 10.16
C CYS A 107 -2.73 6.28 8.67
N LEU A 108 -3.52 5.30 8.25
CA LEU A 108 -3.55 4.72 6.90
C LEU A 108 -3.76 5.70 5.72
N ARG A 109 -3.86 7.02 5.97
CA ARG A 109 -4.16 8.09 5.01
C ARG A 109 -3.31 9.34 5.28
N CYS A 110 -1.99 9.21 5.25
CA CYS A 110 -1.09 10.34 5.40
C CYS A 110 -0.73 10.95 4.05
N THR A 111 -0.73 12.28 3.97
CA THR A 111 -0.13 13.05 2.87
C THR A 111 1.39 12.92 2.82
N PHE A 112 1.99 12.35 3.85
CA PHE A 112 3.43 12.15 3.96
C PHE A 112 3.86 10.92 3.19
N ASN A 113 4.62 11.12 2.11
CA ASN A 113 5.31 10.04 1.42
C ASN A 113 6.69 9.81 2.06
N PRO A 114 6.90 8.69 2.78
CA PRO A 114 8.18 8.41 3.42
C PRO A 114 9.30 8.20 2.40
N ILE A 115 9.02 7.70 1.21
CA ILE A 115 10.04 7.46 0.17
C ILE A 115 10.61 8.79 -0.34
N ASP A 116 9.72 9.76 -0.60
CA ASP A 116 10.13 11.11 -1.01
C ASP A 116 11.00 11.76 0.09
N TYR A 117 10.59 11.60 1.35
CA TYR A 117 11.35 12.13 2.46
C TYR A 117 12.73 11.45 2.60
N ILE A 118 12.82 10.13 2.42
CA ILE A 118 14.11 9.42 2.40
C ILE A 118 15.02 9.98 1.29
N ALA A 119 14.49 10.16 0.09
CA ALA A 119 15.27 10.68 -1.04
C ALA A 119 15.74 12.13 -0.80
N GLU A 120 14.88 12.98 -0.23
CA GLU A 120 15.23 14.34 0.20
C GLU A 120 16.40 14.35 1.19
N MET A 121 16.28 13.51 2.23
CA MET A 121 17.32 13.35 3.25
C MET A 121 18.64 12.86 2.67
N TYR A 122 18.60 11.88 1.75
CA TYR A 122 19.80 11.34 1.10
C TYR A 122 20.55 12.38 0.27
N TRP A 123 19.81 13.22 -0.44
CA TRP A 123 20.41 14.27 -1.28
C TRP A 123 21.05 15.37 -0.43
N ASN A 124 20.33 15.85 0.58
CA ASN A 124 20.77 16.97 1.42
C ASN A 124 21.87 16.56 2.41
N LEU A 125 21.87 15.32 2.91
CA LEU A 125 22.89 14.81 3.83
C LEU A 125 24.09 14.14 3.14
N ASN A 126 24.28 14.36 1.85
CA ASN A 126 25.39 13.75 1.12
C ASN A 126 26.74 14.27 1.64
N PRO A 127 27.62 13.42 2.20
CA PRO A 127 28.91 13.86 2.74
C PRO A 127 29.86 14.46 1.70
N LYS A 128 29.63 14.17 0.41
CA LYS A 128 30.43 14.73 -0.69
C LYS A 128 30.11 16.20 -0.98
N TYR A 129 28.93 16.67 -0.56
CA TYR A 129 28.40 18.00 -0.83
C TYR A 129 27.85 18.60 0.46
N PRO A 130 28.73 18.96 1.42
CA PRO A 130 28.31 19.45 2.73
C PRO A 130 27.49 20.75 2.66
N GLU A 131 27.67 21.55 1.62
CA GLU A 131 26.93 22.80 1.38
C GLU A 131 25.41 22.59 1.23
N ARG A 132 24.98 21.38 0.82
CA ARG A 132 23.56 21.03 0.67
C ARG A 132 22.85 20.87 2.01
N LYS A 133 23.60 20.62 3.07
CA LYS A 133 23.04 20.58 4.42
C LYS A 133 22.62 21.98 4.88
N ASP A 134 23.36 23.00 4.46
CA ASP A 134 23.09 24.40 4.80
C ASP A 134 21.99 24.99 3.90
N ASN A 135 21.93 24.58 2.63
CA ASN A 135 20.85 24.93 1.71
C ASN A 135 19.91 23.74 1.47
N TRP A 136 18.96 23.54 2.39
CA TRP A 136 18.03 22.42 2.33
C TRP A 136 17.07 22.53 1.16
N MET A 137 17.18 21.60 0.20
CA MET A 137 16.36 21.57 -1.00
C MET A 137 15.22 20.56 -0.86
N TYR A 138 14.00 20.97 -1.24
CA TYR A 138 12.86 20.08 -1.29
C TYR A 138 12.97 19.12 -2.49
N ILE A 139 12.46 17.90 -2.37
CA ILE A 139 12.63 16.86 -3.41
C ILE A 139 12.16 17.29 -4.79
N PHE A 140 11.05 18.02 -4.89
CA PHE A 140 10.50 18.44 -6.19
C PHE A 140 11.26 19.64 -6.81
N ASP A 141 12.11 20.31 -6.04
CA ASP A 141 12.96 21.41 -6.52
C ASP A 141 14.35 20.90 -6.96
N MET A 142 14.59 19.58 -6.87
CA MET A 142 15.85 18.99 -7.28
C MET A 142 15.88 18.87 -8.81
N PRO A 143 16.95 19.34 -9.50
CA PRO A 143 16.98 19.39 -10.97
C PRO A 143 16.74 18.02 -11.62
N TRP A 144 17.36 16.97 -11.07
CA TRP A 144 17.21 15.62 -11.60
C TRP A 144 15.81 15.03 -11.38
N VAL A 145 15.08 15.51 -10.37
CA VAL A 145 13.70 15.09 -10.11
C VAL A 145 12.75 15.80 -11.06
N GLU A 146 12.98 17.09 -11.29
CA GLU A 146 12.21 17.89 -12.25
C GLU A 146 12.30 17.28 -13.65
N ASP A 147 13.52 17.08 -14.17
CA ASP A 147 13.78 16.45 -15.47
C ASP A 147 13.08 15.08 -15.58
N TRP A 148 13.15 14.27 -14.52
CA TRP A 148 12.53 12.95 -14.48
C TRP A 148 10.99 13.02 -14.48
N LEU A 149 10.41 13.98 -13.76
CA LEU A 149 8.96 14.13 -13.66
C LEU A 149 8.33 14.70 -14.93
N GLU A 150 9.09 15.44 -15.74
CA GLU A 150 8.67 15.87 -17.08
C GLU A 150 8.47 14.67 -18.02
N GLU A 151 9.42 13.73 -18.03
CA GLU A 151 9.31 12.51 -18.84
C GLU A 151 8.33 11.48 -18.24
N HIS A 152 8.22 11.45 -16.92
CA HIS A 152 7.46 10.46 -16.16
C HIS A 152 6.58 11.10 -15.09
N PRO A 153 5.41 11.66 -15.49
CA PRO A 153 4.51 12.31 -14.55
C PRO A 153 4.01 11.31 -13.52
N ARG A 154 4.00 11.72 -12.24
CA ARG A 154 3.46 10.88 -11.17
C ARG A 154 1.96 10.64 -11.36
N PRO A 155 1.46 9.44 -11.03
CA PRO A 155 0.02 9.19 -11.03
C PRO A 155 -0.67 10.09 -10.00
N ILE A 156 -1.88 10.55 -10.35
CA ILE A 156 -2.69 11.38 -9.46
C ILE A 156 -3.12 10.54 -8.26
N PHE A 157 -2.76 10.97 -7.06
CA PHE A 157 -3.22 10.32 -5.84
C PHE A 157 -4.73 10.54 -5.65
N PRO A 158 -5.46 9.52 -5.15
CA PRO A 158 -6.88 9.70 -4.85
C PRO A 158 -7.06 10.76 -3.76
N PHE A 159 -8.12 11.58 -3.87
CA PHE A 159 -8.39 12.66 -2.92
C PHE A 159 -8.51 12.20 -1.47
N SER A 160 -8.94 10.95 -1.25
CA SER A 160 -8.99 10.34 0.08
C SER A 160 -7.63 10.21 0.77
N TYR A 161 -6.53 10.23 0.00
CA TYR A 161 -5.16 10.16 0.49
C TYR A 161 -4.55 11.55 0.72
N VAL A 162 -4.94 12.52 -0.11
CA VAL A 162 -4.36 13.88 -0.11
C VAL A 162 -5.08 14.81 0.85
N TRP A 163 -6.41 14.69 1.00
CA TRP A 163 -7.19 15.64 1.78
C TRP A 163 -7.17 15.30 3.27
N SER A 164 -6.92 16.32 4.09
CA SER A 164 -7.20 16.23 5.51
C SER A 164 -8.70 16.03 5.74
N TYR A 165 -9.05 15.45 6.89
CA TYR A 165 -10.45 15.22 7.25
C TYR A 165 -11.28 16.51 7.21
N GLU A 166 -10.74 17.61 7.76
CA GLU A 166 -11.39 18.92 7.78
C GLU A 166 -11.59 19.48 6.36
N TYR A 167 -10.56 19.40 5.52
CA TYR A 167 -10.65 19.89 4.15
C TYR A 167 -11.64 19.08 3.31
N ALA A 168 -11.62 17.75 3.45
CA ALA A 168 -12.58 16.87 2.81
C ALA A 168 -14.01 17.18 3.25
N ALA A 169 -14.24 17.42 4.55
CA ALA A 169 -15.55 17.80 5.07
C ALA A 169 -16.05 19.11 4.44
N ILE A 170 -15.20 20.14 4.35
CA ILE A 170 -15.54 21.41 3.70
C ILE A 170 -15.93 21.18 2.23
N LYS A 171 -15.15 20.38 1.50
CA LYS A 171 -15.44 20.09 0.08
C LYS A 171 -16.74 19.32 -0.11
N ILE A 172 -17.00 18.30 0.72
CA ILE A 172 -18.24 17.53 0.69
C ILE A 172 -19.42 18.44 1.03
N GLN A 173 -19.33 19.25 2.08
CA GLN A 173 -20.37 20.20 2.47
C GLN A 173 -20.67 21.22 1.38
N ALA A 174 -19.63 21.80 0.75
CA ALA A 174 -19.79 22.73 -0.36
C ALA A 174 -20.50 22.08 -1.55
N TYR A 175 -20.09 20.85 -1.88
CA TYR A 175 -20.72 20.08 -2.95
C TYR A 175 -22.20 19.78 -2.64
N MET A 176 -22.51 19.37 -1.42
CA MET A 176 -23.88 19.06 -0.98
C MET A 176 -24.77 20.30 -0.95
N LYS A 177 -24.28 21.44 -0.47
CA LYS A 177 -25.00 22.72 -0.52
C LYS A 177 -25.34 23.09 -1.97
N GLY A 178 -24.36 22.99 -2.87
CA GLY A 178 -24.60 23.23 -4.29
C GLY A 178 -25.57 22.23 -4.91
N TYR A 179 -25.51 20.95 -4.50
CA TYR A 179 -26.44 19.93 -4.96
C TYR A 179 -27.88 20.21 -4.50
N TRP A 180 -28.09 20.64 -3.25
CA TRP A 180 -29.43 20.96 -2.75
C TRP A 180 -30.07 22.11 -3.52
N VAL A 181 -29.34 23.20 -3.75
CA VAL A 181 -29.82 24.31 -4.59
C VAL A 181 -30.13 23.82 -6.00
N ARG A 182 -29.27 22.98 -6.59
CA ARG A 182 -29.54 22.39 -7.90
C ARG A 182 -30.72 21.45 -7.92
N ARG A 183 -31.12 20.87 -6.79
CA ARG A 183 -32.27 19.96 -6.71
C ARG A 183 -33.59 20.71 -6.69
N GLU A 184 -33.59 22.01 -6.40
CA GLU A 184 -34.80 22.82 -6.40
C GLU A 184 -35.43 22.85 -7.81
N PRO A 185 -36.76 22.69 -7.90
CA PRO A 185 -37.45 22.56 -9.19
C PRO A 185 -37.28 23.81 -10.05
N GLU A 186 -37.37 25.00 -9.45
CA GLU A 186 -37.18 26.29 -10.14
C GLU A 186 -35.79 26.39 -10.79
N VAL A 187 -34.75 25.95 -10.07
CA VAL A 187 -33.37 25.95 -10.56
C VAL A 187 -33.19 24.91 -11.68
N GLN A 188 -33.86 23.75 -11.60
CA GLN A 188 -33.83 22.73 -12.65
C GLN A 188 -34.53 23.19 -13.93
N GLU A 189 -35.70 23.83 -13.80
CA GLU A 189 -36.43 24.41 -14.93
C GLU A 189 -35.60 25.49 -15.62
N MET A 190 -35.02 26.42 -14.85
CA MET A 190 -34.11 27.43 -15.37
C MET A 190 -32.90 26.80 -16.09
N ARG A 191 -32.29 25.76 -15.52
CA ARG A 191 -31.17 25.04 -16.16
C ARG A 191 -31.58 24.31 -17.43
N LYS A 192 -32.82 23.83 -17.51
CA LYS A 192 -33.36 23.20 -18.72
C LYS A 192 -33.57 24.27 -19.79
N PHE A 193 -34.23 25.38 -19.43
CA PHE A 193 -34.44 26.52 -20.31
C PHE A 193 -33.12 27.02 -20.94
N TRP A 194 -32.08 27.25 -20.15
CA TRP A 194 -30.79 27.69 -20.68
C TRP A 194 -30.09 26.64 -21.56
N ARG A 195 -30.32 25.35 -21.32
CA ARG A 195 -29.79 24.28 -22.19
C ARG A 195 -30.53 24.25 -23.53
N ASP A 196 -31.84 24.36 -23.50
CA ASP A 196 -32.69 24.35 -24.69
C ASP A 196 -32.37 25.57 -25.58
N LEU A 197 -32.25 26.76 -24.99
CA LEU A 197 -31.87 27.99 -25.69
C LEU A 197 -30.48 27.89 -26.33
N LYS A 198 -29.51 27.27 -25.64
CA LYS A 198 -28.17 27.06 -26.20
C LYS A 198 -28.19 26.06 -27.37
N ALA A 199 -28.99 25.01 -27.27
CA ALA A 199 -29.14 24.02 -28.34
C ALA A 199 -29.81 24.64 -29.59
N GLU A 200 -30.83 25.48 -29.41
CA GLU A 200 -31.45 26.24 -30.51
C GLU A 200 -30.44 27.19 -31.17
N GLN A 201 -29.60 27.88 -30.40
CA GLN A 201 -28.55 28.74 -30.95
C GLN A 201 -27.50 27.94 -31.75
N GLU A 202 -27.09 26.78 -31.25
CA GLU A 202 -26.16 25.90 -31.96
C GLU A 202 -26.80 25.38 -33.27
N GLN A 203 -28.06 24.95 -33.25
CA GLN A 203 -28.78 24.52 -34.46
C GLN A 203 -28.95 25.63 -35.49
N ASN A 204 -29.34 26.84 -35.07
CA ASN A 204 -29.44 27.98 -35.97
C ASN A 204 -28.08 28.34 -36.58
N ASN A 205 -26.98 28.20 -35.85
CA ASN A 205 -25.64 28.42 -36.41
C ASN A 205 -25.29 27.35 -37.45
N TYR A 206 -25.59 26.07 -37.20
CA TYR A 206 -25.41 25.02 -38.21
C TYR A 206 -26.27 25.24 -39.47
N GLU A 207 -27.52 25.67 -39.32
CA GLU A 207 -28.38 26.01 -40.47
C GLU A 207 -27.86 27.22 -41.26
N ASN A 208 -27.34 28.24 -40.58
CA ASN A 208 -26.73 29.40 -41.26
C ASN A 208 -25.41 29.03 -41.97
N ASP A 209 -24.60 28.15 -41.39
CA ASP A 209 -23.37 27.65 -42.03
C ASP A 209 -23.67 26.78 -43.27
N GLU A 210 -24.74 25.96 -43.26
CA GLU A 210 -25.18 25.21 -44.44
C GLU A 210 -25.72 26.13 -45.56
N VAL A 211 -26.42 27.20 -45.20
CA VAL A 211 -26.92 28.20 -46.17
C VAL A 211 -25.77 28.99 -46.80
N GLU A 212 -24.74 29.37 -46.05
CA GLU A 212 -23.55 30.03 -46.61
C GLU A 212 -22.79 29.12 -47.59
N VAL A 213 -22.62 27.82 -47.26
CA VAL A 213 -21.98 26.87 -48.18
C VAL A 213 -22.79 26.68 -49.46
N SER A 214 -24.12 26.67 -49.38
CA SER A 214 -24.99 26.57 -50.57
C SER A 214 -24.94 27.82 -51.48
N HIS A 215 -24.75 29.01 -50.92
CA HIS A 215 -24.62 30.26 -51.69
C HIS A 215 -23.24 30.42 -52.35
N VAL A 216 -22.18 29.83 -51.78
CA VAL A 216 -20.83 29.83 -52.37
C VAL A 216 -20.70 28.86 -53.56
N VAL A 217 -21.56 27.84 -53.66
CA VAL A 217 -21.49 26.82 -54.74
C VAL A 217 -22.31 27.23 -56.00
N ILE A 218 -23.12 28.29 -55.94
CA ILE A 218 -23.98 28.75 -57.06
C ILE A 218 -23.41 30.00 -57.80
N SER A 219 -22.22 30.47 -57.45
CA SER A 219 -21.54 31.60 -58.14
C SER A 219 -20.44 31.12 -59.07
#